data_AF-A0A2D4JMJ7-F1
#
_entry.id   AF-A0A2D4JMJ7-F1
#
_cell.length_a   1.000
_cell.length_b   1.000
_cell.length_c   1.000
_cell.angle_alpha   90.00
_cell.angle_beta   90.00
_cell.angle_gamma   90.00
#
_symmetry.space_group_name_H-M   'P 1'
#
loop_
_entity.id
_entity.type
_entity.pdbx_description
1 polymer ?
#
loop_
_entity_poly.entity_id
_entity_poly.type
_entity_poly.pdbx_seq_one_letter_code
_entity_poly.pdbx_strand_id
1 'polypeptide(L)'
;KTGVATYNFKATQVPQISLQIGDVVHILEDHEDWYRGYLVRHKETEGIFPKSFIHIKEIAAEKKRNAENVIPAEIPLVQEVTSTLWEWGNIWKQLYVANKKEHFRQVQVMMCELMEWRSQLLSGTLPKDELKELKQKVTSKIDYGNKILELDLIVRDEDGNILDPDKTSVISLFHAHTEATKKITERIKEEMSKDEPIYGTFCRNTSSPTHSLYVFVRNFVCKIGEDAELFMSLYDPHKHTVISENY
;
A
#
# COMPACT_ATOMS: atom_id res chain seq x y z
N LYS A 1 23.82 10.07 5.93
CA LYS A 1 23.59 9.28 4.68
C LYS A 1 22.85 8.00 5.07
N THR A 2 22.17 7.31 4.16
CA THR A 2 21.55 6.01 4.48
C THR A 2 22.17 4.93 3.60
N GLY A 3 22.39 3.75 4.17
CA GLY A 3 22.94 2.61 3.45
C GLY A 3 22.23 1.32 3.84
N VAL A 4 22.46 0.27 3.05
CA VAL A 4 21.99 -1.09 3.33
C VAL A 4 23.19 -2.02 3.39
N ALA A 5 23.22 -2.90 4.39
CA ALA A 5 24.25 -3.91 4.51
C ALA A 5 24.09 -4.96 3.40
N THR A 6 25.14 -5.18 2.62
CA THR A 6 25.18 -6.18 1.54
C THR A 6 25.73 -7.53 2.00
N TYR A 7 26.35 -7.56 3.18
CA TYR A 7 26.91 -8.77 3.79
C TYR A 7 26.71 -8.75 5.31
N ASN A 8 26.76 -9.93 5.94
CA ASN A 8 26.76 -10.05 7.39
C ASN A 8 28.12 -9.62 7.96
N PHE A 9 28.11 -8.68 8.90
CA PHE A 9 29.29 -8.26 9.65
C PHE A 9 29.11 -8.63 11.12
N LYS A 10 30.08 -9.36 11.69
CA LYS A 10 30.07 -9.72 13.11
C LYS A 10 31.06 -8.83 13.85
N ALA A 11 30.54 -8.04 14.80
CA ALA A 11 31.38 -7.20 15.65
C ALA A 11 32.32 -8.05 16.51
N THR A 12 33.58 -7.66 16.58
CA THR A 12 34.61 -8.33 17.38
C THR A 12 35.08 -7.48 18.56
N GLN A 13 34.88 -6.17 18.52
CA GLN A 13 35.33 -5.23 19.55
C GLN A 13 34.43 -4.00 19.63
N VAL A 14 34.39 -3.34 20.78
CA VAL A 14 33.78 -1.99 20.90
C VAL A 14 34.65 -0.98 20.15
N PRO A 15 34.10 -0.04 19.36
CA PRO A 15 32.69 0.30 19.20
C PRO A 15 32.00 -0.31 17.96
N GLN A 16 32.40 -1.50 17.49
CA GLN A 16 31.76 -2.12 16.32
C GLN A 16 30.35 -2.62 16.63
N ILE A 17 29.45 -2.50 15.66
CA ILE A 17 28.10 -3.09 15.71
C ILE A 17 27.95 -4.18 14.66
N SER A 18 27.28 -5.27 15.01
CA SER A 18 27.03 -6.36 14.06
C SER A 18 25.93 -5.95 13.09
N LEU A 19 26.08 -6.35 11.83
CA LEU A 19 25.09 -6.14 10.77
C LEU A 19 24.68 -7.47 10.17
N GLN A 20 23.41 -7.58 9.80
CA GLN A 20 22.89 -8.63 8.94
C GLN A 20 22.65 -8.07 7.53
N ILE A 21 22.75 -8.93 6.52
CA ILE A 21 22.40 -8.58 5.15
C ILE A 21 20.98 -8.01 5.10
N GLY A 22 20.82 -6.86 4.44
CA GLY A 22 19.57 -6.12 4.37
C GLY A 22 19.32 -5.13 5.51
N ASP A 23 20.16 -5.09 6.55
CA ASP A 23 20.04 -4.07 7.60
C ASP A 23 20.22 -2.68 7.01
N VAL A 24 19.28 -1.79 7.31
CA VAL A 24 19.35 -0.38 6.91
C VAL A 24 20.03 0.40 8.02
N VAL A 25 21.09 1.11 7.66
CA VAL A 25 21.91 1.91 8.57
C VAL A 25 21.83 3.40 8.23
N HIS A 26 21.79 4.24 9.26
CA HIS A 26 22.01 5.66 9.12
C HIS A 26 23.47 5.96 9.44
N ILE A 27 24.17 6.56 8.48
CA ILE A 27 25.60 6.88 8.56
C ILE A 27 25.73 8.34 8.98
N LEU A 28 26.37 8.54 10.13
CA LEU A 28 26.66 9.84 10.75
C LEU A 28 28.03 10.34 10.32
N GLU A 29 29.05 9.49 10.39
CA GLU A 29 30.44 9.83 10.07
C GLU A 29 31.07 8.83 9.10
N ASP A 30 32.10 9.29 8.43
CA ASP A 30 32.76 8.64 7.30
C ASP A 30 34.28 8.81 7.48
N HIS A 31 34.98 7.73 7.82
CA HIS A 31 36.41 7.76 8.11
C HIS A 31 37.13 6.53 7.52
N GLU A 32 38.07 6.75 6.59
CA GLU A 32 38.86 5.68 5.95
C GLU A 32 38.00 4.53 5.40
N ASP A 33 38.11 3.33 5.98
CA ASP A 33 37.36 2.13 5.59
C ASP A 33 36.14 1.85 6.46
N TRP A 34 35.80 2.77 7.37
CA TRP A 34 34.71 2.62 8.34
C TRP A 34 33.67 3.73 8.21
N TYR A 35 32.42 3.35 8.49
CA TYR A 35 31.34 4.28 8.80
C TYR A 35 31.03 4.22 10.29
N ARG A 36 30.60 5.34 10.86
CA ARG A 36 29.96 5.41 12.18
C ARG A 36 28.48 5.73 12.00
N GLY A 37 27.62 5.02 12.71
CA GLY A 37 26.18 5.16 12.58
C GLY A 37 25.39 4.19 13.43
N TYR A 38 24.11 4.06 13.13
CA TYR A 38 23.20 3.15 13.86
C TYR A 38 22.26 2.42 12.89
N LEU A 39 21.70 1.30 13.34
CA LEU A 39 20.64 0.60 12.59
C LEU A 39 19.34 1.42 12.68
N VAL A 40 18.68 1.67 11.54
CA VAL A 40 17.42 2.45 11.51
C VAL A 40 16.34 1.83 12.40
N ARG A 41 16.34 0.50 12.53
CA ARG A 41 15.42 -0.25 13.40
C ARG A 41 15.75 -0.12 14.89
N HIS A 42 17.00 0.18 15.23
CA HIS A 42 17.52 0.24 16.59
C HIS A 42 18.43 1.46 16.73
N LYS A 43 17.80 2.64 16.86
CA LYS A 43 18.51 3.93 16.92
C LYS A 43 19.45 4.05 18.13
N GLU A 44 19.20 3.26 19.17
CA GLU A 44 19.98 3.25 20.41
C GLU A 44 21.33 2.52 20.27
N THR A 45 21.46 1.66 19.25
CA THR A 45 22.71 0.92 18.99
C THR A 45 23.55 1.65 17.96
N GLU A 46 24.39 2.56 18.44
CA GLU A 46 25.36 3.28 17.63
C GLU A 46 26.75 2.62 17.69
N GLY A 47 27.45 2.60 16.56
CA GLY A 47 28.83 2.14 16.49
C GLY A 47 29.41 2.22 15.10
N ILE A 48 30.51 1.50 14.88
CA ILE A 48 31.22 1.48 13.60
C ILE A 48 30.99 0.20 12.82
N PHE A 49 31.00 0.30 11.49
CA PHE A 49 30.89 -0.82 10.57
C PHE A 49 31.66 -0.56 9.27
N PRO A 50 32.20 -1.60 8.59
CA PRO A 50 33.06 -1.40 7.43
C PRO A 50 32.28 -0.86 6.23
N LYS A 51 32.88 0.08 5.49
CA LYS A 51 32.29 0.65 4.27
C LYS A 51 32.02 -0.39 3.19
N SER A 52 32.91 -1.37 3.04
CA SER A 52 32.80 -2.43 2.04
C SER A 52 31.57 -3.32 2.21
N PHE A 53 30.92 -3.28 3.38
CA PHE A 53 29.72 -4.05 3.69
C PHE A 53 28.44 -3.24 3.46
N ILE A 54 28.55 -1.97 3.07
CA ILE A 54 27.42 -1.05 2.95
C ILE A 54 27.28 -0.55 1.52
N HIS A 55 26.10 -0.77 0.94
CA HIS A 55 25.68 -0.10 -0.27
C HIS A 55 24.93 1.18 0.09
N ILE A 56 25.43 2.33 -0.34
CA ILE A 56 24.78 3.63 -0.09
C ILE A 56 23.52 3.74 -0.96
N LYS A 57 22.38 4.02 -0.33
CA LYS A 57 21.14 4.33 -1.06
C LYS A 57 21.14 5.79 -1.47
N GLU A 58 20.83 6.08 -2.73
CA GLU A 58 20.63 7.46 -3.20
C GLU A 58 19.39 8.07 -2.54
N ILE A 59 19.53 9.30 -2.04
CA ILE A 59 18.44 10.08 -1.44
C ILE A 59 18.10 11.21 -2.41
N ALA A 60 16.87 11.26 -2.90
CA ALA A 60 16.35 12.40 -3.67
C ALA A 60 16.12 13.54 -2.67
N ALA A 61 17.07 14.45 -2.58
CA ALA A 61 17.04 15.54 -1.62
C ALA A 61 16.05 16.64 -2.05
N GLU A 62 14.81 16.62 -1.55
CA GLU A 62 14.04 17.86 -1.42
C GLU A 62 14.47 18.57 -0.12
N LYS A 63 15.21 19.67 -0.28
CA LYS A 63 15.59 20.57 0.82
C LYS A 63 14.35 21.23 1.41
N LYS A 64 13.69 20.62 2.40
CA LYS A 64 12.89 21.36 3.38
C LYS A 64 13.73 21.62 4.62
N ARG A 65 13.97 22.91 4.90
CA ARG A 65 14.64 23.39 6.10
C ARG A 65 13.86 22.90 7.33
N ASN A 66 14.59 22.25 8.25
CA ASN A 66 14.18 21.90 9.61
C ASN A 66 13.16 20.75 9.77
N ALA A 67 13.59 19.53 9.43
CA ALA A 67 13.29 18.30 10.15
C ALA A 67 14.22 17.20 9.59
N GLU A 68 14.93 16.48 10.45
CA GLU A 68 15.81 15.34 10.09
C GLU A 68 15.02 14.09 9.65
N ASN A 69 14.01 14.26 8.80
CA ASN A 69 13.30 13.14 8.19
C ASN A 69 13.92 12.89 6.82
N VAL A 70 14.88 11.97 6.78
CA VAL A 70 15.42 11.43 5.53
C VAL A 70 14.29 10.69 4.83
N ILE A 71 13.75 11.27 3.75
CA ILE A 71 12.78 10.60 2.87
C ILE A 71 13.58 9.92 1.75
N PRO A 72 13.63 8.58 1.68
CA PRO A 72 14.31 7.88 0.58
C PRO A 72 13.71 8.25 -0.79
N ALA A 73 14.53 8.20 -1.85
CA ALA A 73 14.11 8.39 -3.26
C ALA A 73 13.09 7.34 -3.77
N GLU A 74 12.83 6.32 -2.96
CA GLU A 74 11.88 5.25 -3.24
C GLU A 74 10.45 5.82 -3.23
N ILE A 75 9.58 5.36 -4.15
CA ILE A 75 8.15 5.67 -4.16
C ILE A 75 7.60 5.51 -2.73
N PRO A 76 6.92 6.51 -2.13
CA PRO A 76 6.47 6.44 -0.73
C PRO A 76 5.71 5.16 -0.40
N LEU A 77 4.91 4.67 -1.35
CA LEU A 77 4.19 3.41 -1.23
C LEU A 77 5.11 2.19 -1.01
N VAL A 78 6.31 2.15 -1.59
CA VAL A 78 7.27 1.05 -1.36
C VAL A 78 7.73 1.02 0.10
N GLN A 79 7.96 2.20 0.70
CA GLN A 79 8.33 2.33 2.10
C GLN A 79 7.16 1.90 3.00
N GLU A 80 5.95 2.29 2.63
CA GLU A 80 4.73 1.88 3.31
C GLU A 80 4.54 0.35 3.27
N VAL A 81 4.72 -0.29 2.12
CA VAL A 81 4.67 -1.77 2.03
C VAL A 81 5.72 -2.39 2.95
N THR A 82 6.95 -1.86 2.97
CA THR A 82 7.99 -2.35 3.87
C THR A 82 7.56 -2.24 5.33
N SER A 83 7.10 -1.07 5.79
CA SER A 83 6.64 -0.87 7.17
C SER A 83 5.45 -1.77 7.53
N THR A 84 4.49 -1.91 6.61
CA THR A 84 3.32 -2.78 6.79
C THR A 84 3.74 -4.24 6.98
N LEU A 85 4.66 -4.75 6.14
CA LEU A 85 5.17 -6.12 6.26
C LEU A 85 5.89 -6.37 7.59
N TRP A 86 6.59 -5.37 8.13
CA TRP A 86 7.21 -5.47 9.45
C TRP A 86 6.16 -5.60 10.57
N GLU A 87 5.16 -4.74 10.55
CA GLU A 87 4.09 -4.72 11.55
C GLU A 87 3.25 -6.00 11.48
N TRP A 88 2.78 -6.38 10.29
CA TRP A 88 2.06 -7.63 10.07
C TRP A 88 2.90 -8.85 10.40
N GLY A 89 4.20 -8.83 10.11
CA GLY A 89 5.10 -9.92 10.47
C GLY A 89 5.23 -10.14 11.98
N ASN A 90 5.09 -9.07 12.78
CA ASN A 90 5.04 -9.19 14.24
C ASN A 90 3.73 -9.85 14.71
N ILE A 91 2.59 -9.37 14.19
CA ILE A 91 1.26 -9.93 14.51
C ILE A 91 1.13 -11.37 14.02
N TRP A 92 1.64 -11.67 12.83
CA TRP A 92 1.64 -13.00 12.23
C TRP A 92 2.33 -14.05 13.13
N LYS A 93 3.45 -13.69 13.76
CA LYS A 93 4.10 -14.55 14.78
C LYS A 93 3.21 -14.75 16.00
N GLN A 94 2.50 -13.72 16.45
CA GLN A 94 1.57 -13.82 17.58
C GLN A 94 0.38 -14.72 17.23
N LEU A 95 -0.17 -14.62 16.01
CA LEU A 95 -1.25 -15.48 15.51
C LEU A 95 -0.83 -16.96 15.50
N TYR A 96 0.43 -17.25 15.15
CA TYR A 96 0.99 -18.59 15.22
C TYR A 96 1.01 -19.14 16.66
N VAL A 97 1.55 -18.36 17.60
CA VAL A 97 1.61 -18.74 19.02
C VAL A 97 0.21 -18.91 19.62
N ALA A 98 -0.74 -18.05 19.23
CA ALA A 98 -2.15 -18.14 19.63
C ALA A 98 -2.95 -19.23 18.88
N ASN A 99 -2.30 -20.02 18.00
CA ASN A 99 -2.90 -21.10 17.22
C ASN A 99 -4.11 -20.66 16.36
N LYS A 100 -4.12 -19.41 15.87
CA LYS A 100 -5.15 -18.85 14.99
C LYS A 100 -4.86 -19.18 13.52
N LYS A 101 -4.98 -20.46 13.16
CA LYS A 101 -4.51 -21.02 11.86
C LYS A 101 -5.07 -20.31 10.62
N GLU A 102 -6.36 -19.98 10.61
CA GLU A 102 -7.01 -19.30 9.48
C GLU A 102 -6.41 -17.90 9.24
N HIS A 103 -6.36 -17.08 10.29
CA HIS A 103 -5.81 -15.72 10.21
C HIS A 103 -4.31 -15.76 9.90
N PHE A 104 -3.57 -16.71 10.49
CA PHE A 104 -2.16 -16.92 10.19
C PHE A 104 -1.91 -17.20 8.70
N ARG A 105 -2.71 -18.10 8.08
CA ARG A 105 -2.60 -18.42 6.65
C ARG A 105 -3.02 -17.25 5.77
N GLN A 106 -4.13 -16.59 6.11
CA GLN A 106 -4.62 -15.44 5.36
C GLN A 106 -3.58 -14.31 5.32
N VAL A 107 -3.02 -13.94 6.48
CA VAL A 107 -1.98 -12.90 6.58
C VAL A 107 -0.71 -13.32 5.84
N GLN A 108 -0.31 -14.60 5.91
CA GLN A 108 0.85 -15.10 5.17
C GLN A 108 0.69 -14.88 3.66
N VAL A 109 -0.49 -15.22 3.10
CA VAL A 109 -0.77 -15.03 1.67
C VAL A 109 -0.71 -13.55 1.31
N MET A 110 -1.36 -12.68 2.08
CA MET A 110 -1.32 -11.24 1.82
C MET A 110 0.09 -10.66 1.91
N MET A 111 0.91 -11.12 2.87
CA MET A 111 2.31 -10.70 2.97
C MET A 111 3.12 -11.10 1.74
N CYS A 112 2.93 -12.32 1.22
CA CYS A 112 3.60 -12.77 -0.01
C CYS A 112 3.18 -11.94 -1.22
N GLU A 113 1.87 -11.67 -1.38
CA GLU A 113 1.36 -10.80 -2.45
C GLU A 113 1.97 -9.39 -2.37
N LEU A 114 2.01 -8.80 -1.17
CA LEU A 114 2.62 -7.49 -0.96
C LEU A 114 4.13 -7.48 -1.28
N MET A 115 4.86 -8.55 -0.95
CA MET A 115 6.29 -8.67 -1.31
C MET A 115 6.48 -8.71 -2.83
N GLU A 116 5.62 -9.44 -3.54
CA GLU A 116 5.65 -9.50 -5.00
C GLU A 116 5.31 -8.15 -5.64
N TRP A 117 4.23 -7.51 -5.21
CA TRP A 117 3.86 -6.18 -5.71
C TRP A 117 4.89 -5.12 -5.37
N ARG A 118 5.56 -5.22 -4.23
CA ARG A 118 6.71 -4.35 -3.91
C ARG A 118 7.84 -4.52 -4.92
N SER A 119 8.14 -5.74 -5.34
CA SER A 119 9.12 -6.02 -6.39
C SER A 119 8.71 -5.38 -7.72
N GLN A 120 7.44 -5.50 -8.10
CA GLN A 120 6.89 -4.88 -9.31
C GLN A 120 6.91 -3.33 -9.24
N LEU A 121 6.59 -2.73 -8.09
CA LEU A 121 6.70 -1.28 -7.90
C LEU A 121 8.14 -0.76 -8.08
N LEU A 122 9.13 -1.59 -7.72
CA LEU A 122 10.56 -1.26 -7.84
C LEU A 122 11.16 -1.61 -9.20
N SER A 123 10.49 -2.42 -10.04
CA SER A 123 11.06 -2.86 -11.31
C SER A 123 11.23 -1.72 -12.31
N GLY A 124 10.39 -0.68 -12.22
CA GLY A 124 10.38 0.44 -13.17
C GLY A 124 9.95 0.05 -14.59
N THR A 125 9.40 -1.15 -14.78
CA THR A 125 9.05 -1.71 -16.11
C THR A 125 7.57 -1.54 -16.47
N LEU A 126 6.73 -1.10 -15.53
CA LEU A 126 5.28 -1.01 -15.74
C LEU A 126 4.88 0.29 -16.46
N PRO A 127 3.96 0.22 -17.44
CA PRO A 127 3.27 1.38 -17.99
C PRO A 127 2.58 2.21 -16.90
N LYS A 128 2.31 3.49 -17.19
CA LYS A 128 1.69 4.42 -16.21
C LYS A 128 0.33 3.93 -15.70
N ASP A 129 -0.50 3.39 -16.58
CA ASP A 129 -1.85 2.94 -16.23
C ASP A 129 -1.79 1.67 -15.36
N GLU A 130 -0.95 0.70 -15.73
CA GLU A 130 -0.70 -0.50 -14.92
C GLU A 130 -0.08 -0.16 -13.56
N LEU A 131 0.82 0.83 -13.51
CA LEU A 131 1.39 1.30 -12.24
C LEU A 131 0.33 1.94 -11.36
N LYS A 132 -0.60 2.72 -11.92
CA LYS A 132 -1.72 3.31 -11.18
C LYS A 132 -2.62 2.23 -10.61
N GLU A 133 -2.98 1.23 -11.41
CA GLU A 133 -3.77 0.08 -10.94
C GLU A 133 -3.04 -0.71 -9.84
N LEU A 134 -1.73 -0.94 -10.00
CA LEU A 134 -0.93 -1.65 -9.01
C LEU A 134 -0.87 -0.88 -7.68
N LYS A 135 -0.67 0.45 -7.71
CA LYS A 135 -0.72 1.29 -6.50
C LYS A 135 -2.06 1.16 -5.78
N GLN A 136 -3.17 1.19 -6.53
CA GLN A 136 -4.50 1.03 -5.97
C GLN A 136 -4.73 -0.38 -5.40
N LYS A 137 -4.20 -1.43 -6.03
CA LYS A 137 -4.25 -2.81 -5.51
C LYS A 137 -3.47 -2.97 -4.22
N VAL A 138 -2.25 -2.42 -4.17
CA VAL A 138 -1.37 -2.45 -2.98
C VAL A 138 -2.04 -1.76 -1.80
N THR A 139 -2.43 -0.49 -1.96
CA THR A 139 -3.10 0.30 -0.91
C THR A 139 -4.39 -0.38 -0.43
N SER A 140 -5.21 -0.85 -1.36
CA SER A 140 -6.42 -1.62 -1.08
C SER A 140 -6.19 -2.85 -0.19
N LYS A 141 -5.10 -3.60 -0.43
CA LYS A 141 -4.77 -4.80 0.33
C LYS A 141 -4.20 -4.44 1.71
N ILE A 142 -3.37 -3.40 1.80
CA ILE A 142 -2.88 -2.86 3.07
C ILE A 142 -4.06 -2.44 3.95
N ASP A 143 -4.99 -1.65 3.43
CA ASP A 143 -6.11 -1.13 4.21
C ASP A 143 -7.05 -2.25 4.68
N TYR A 144 -7.27 -3.25 3.83
CA TYR A 144 -8.00 -4.48 4.20
C TYR A 144 -7.28 -5.27 5.30
N GLY A 145 -5.97 -5.51 5.13
CA GLY A 145 -5.19 -6.27 6.08
C GLY A 145 -5.08 -5.57 7.44
N ASN A 146 -4.87 -4.26 7.45
CA ASN A 146 -4.89 -3.44 8.66
C ASN A 146 -6.24 -3.57 9.38
N LYS A 147 -7.35 -3.54 8.64
CA LYS A 147 -8.68 -3.67 9.25
C LYS A 147 -8.91 -5.04 9.91
N ILE A 148 -8.51 -6.15 9.27
CA ILE A 148 -8.69 -7.49 9.85
C ILE A 148 -7.68 -7.80 10.97
N LEU A 149 -6.55 -7.08 10.99
CA LEU A 149 -5.54 -7.15 12.05
C LEU A 149 -5.78 -6.14 13.18
N GLU A 150 -6.88 -5.39 13.12
CA GLU A 150 -7.25 -4.37 14.11
C GLU A 150 -6.20 -3.26 14.29
N LEU A 151 -5.51 -2.92 13.20
CA LEU A 151 -4.58 -1.80 13.10
C LEU A 151 -5.30 -0.50 12.71
N ASP A 152 -4.59 0.61 12.85
CA ASP A 152 -5.10 1.94 12.52
C ASP A 152 -5.47 2.05 11.03
N LEU A 153 -6.60 2.73 10.78
CA LEU A 153 -7.06 3.03 9.43
C LEU A 153 -6.25 4.19 8.85
N ILE A 154 -5.66 3.97 7.68
CA ILE A 154 -4.98 5.01 6.91
C ILE A 154 -5.96 5.58 5.89
N VAL A 155 -6.18 6.89 5.93
CA VAL A 155 -7.05 7.58 4.96
C VAL A 155 -6.22 8.04 3.77
N ARG A 156 -6.71 7.76 2.56
CA ARG A 156 -5.99 8.03 1.30
C ARG A 156 -6.78 8.95 0.38
N ASP A 157 -6.05 9.67 -0.48
CA ASP A 157 -6.62 10.42 -1.59
C ASP A 157 -6.98 9.51 -2.78
N GLU A 158 -7.51 10.09 -3.86
CA GLU A 158 -7.89 9.36 -5.09
C GLU A 158 -6.70 8.70 -5.81
N ASP A 159 -5.49 9.25 -5.59
CA ASP A 159 -4.23 8.76 -6.16
C ASP A 159 -3.57 7.68 -5.27
N GLY A 160 -4.16 7.37 -4.11
CA GLY A 160 -3.69 6.37 -3.16
C GLY A 160 -2.60 6.87 -2.20
N ASN A 161 -2.31 8.16 -2.18
CA ASN A 161 -1.38 8.74 -1.21
C ASN A 161 -2.07 8.94 0.14
N ILE A 162 -1.29 8.90 1.21
CA ILE A 162 -1.78 9.13 2.56
C ILE A 162 -2.19 10.61 2.70
N LEU A 163 -3.41 10.87 3.16
CA LEU A 163 -3.91 12.22 3.41
C LEU A 163 -3.21 12.83 4.62
N ASP A 164 -2.72 14.06 4.46
CA ASP A 164 -2.11 14.84 5.53
C ASP A 164 -3.20 15.56 6.35
N PRO A 165 -3.41 15.21 7.64
CA PRO A 165 -4.44 15.84 8.47
C PRO A 165 -4.22 17.35 8.66
N ASP A 166 -2.98 17.82 8.62
CA ASP A 166 -2.66 19.24 8.83
C ASP A 166 -2.95 20.10 7.60
N LYS A 167 -3.06 19.45 6.43
CA LYS A 167 -3.40 20.12 5.15
C LYS A 167 -4.85 19.88 4.71
N THR A 168 -5.52 18.90 5.30
CA THR A 168 -6.88 18.49 4.91
C THR A 168 -7.88 19.12 5.86
N SER A 169 -8.97 19.70 5.34
CA SER A 169 -10.03 20.24 6.19
C SER A 169 -10.65 19.14 7.06
N VAL A 170 -11.04 19.45 8.30
CA VAL A 170 -11.64 18.48 9.23
C VAL A 170 -12.87 17.79 8.63
N ILE A 171 -13.69 18.54 7.88
CA ILE A 171 -14.89 18.02 7.23
C ILE A 171 -14.51 17.07 6.09
N SER A 172 -13.56 17.45 5.24
CA SER A 172 -13.07 16.59 4.15
C SER A 172 -12.44 15.31 4.69
N LEU A 173 -11.64 15.43 5.76
CA LEU A 173 -11.00 14.28 6.41
C LEU A 173 -12.04 13.33 7.02
N PHE A 174 -13.08 13.87 7.65
CA PHE A 174 -14.20 13.07 8.16
C PHE A 174 -14.90 12.30 7.04
N HIS A 175 -15.24 12.96 5.93
CA HIS A 175 -15.85 12.29 4.78
C HIS A 175 -14.94 11.20 4.22
N ALA A 176 -13.67 11.51 3.97
CA ALA A 176 -12.70 10.54 3.47
C ALA A 176 -12.54 9.34 4.41
N HIS A 177 -12.53 9.57 5.73
CA HIS A 177 -12.51 8.49 6.72
C HIS A 177 -13.78 7.62 6.66
N THR A 178 -14.97 8.24 6.59
CA THR A 178 -16.23 7.50 6.50
C THR A 178 -16.32 6.66 5.22
N GLU A 179 -15.87 7.21 4.09
CA GLU A 179 -15.82 6.51 2.81
C GLU A 179 -14.81 5.36 2.82
N ALA A 180 -13.60 5.59 3.34
CA ALA A 180 -12.58 4.56 3.49
C ALA A 180 -13.09 3.40 4.37
N THR A 181 -13.70 3.73 5.50
CA THR A 181 -14.29 2.73 6.41
C THR A 181 -15.38 1.91 5.71
N LYS A 182 -16.28 2.57 4.98
CA LYS A 182 -17.35 1.92 4.23
C LYS A 182 -16.80 0.98 3.16
N LYS A 183 -15.87 1.47 2.33
CA LYS A 183 -15.24 0.71 1.24
C LYS A 183 -14.52 -0.54 1.75
N ILE A 184 -13.78 -0.42 2.85
CA ILE A 184 -13.10 -1.57 3.46
C ILE A 184 -14.11 -2.57 4.03
N THR A 185 -15.17 -2.08 4.68
CA THR A 185 -16.23 -2.95 5.23
C THR A 185 -16.98 -3.71 4.13
N GLU A 186 -17.26 -3.07 3.00
CA GLU A 186 -17.86 -3.72 1.82
C GLU A 186 -16.92 -4.81 1.27
N ARG A 187 -15.63 -4.51 1.12
CA ARG A 187 -14.63 -5.50 0.69
C ARG A 187 -14.53 -6.70 1.65
N ILE A 188 -14.61 -6.47 2.96
CA ILE A 188 -14.62 -7.57 3.94
C ILE A 188 -15.83 -8.48 3.71
N LYS A 189 -17.02 -7.91 3.48
CA LYS A 189 -18.22 -8.71 3.18
C LYS A 189 -18.06 -9.51 1.90
N GLU A 190 -17.47 -8.92 0.85
CA GLU A 190 -17.19 -9.62 -0.41
C GLU A 190 -16.22 -10.78 -0.21
N GLU A 191 -15.12 -10.59 0.50
CA GLU A 191 -14.15 -11.66 0.78
C GLU A 191 -14.76 -12.78 1.65
N MET A 192 -15.52 -12.43 2.69
CA MET A 192 -16.24 -13.43 3.51
C MET A 192 -17.28 -14.23 2.72
N SER A 193 -17.83 -13.68 1.63
CA SER A 193 -18.78 -14.38 0.76
C SER A 193 -18.12 -15.33 -0.24
N LYS A 194 -16.80 -15.22 -0.46
CA LYS A 194 -16.02 -16.12 -1.34
C LYS A 194 -15.59 -17.42 -0.66
N ASP A 195 -15.75 -17.53 0.66
CA ASP A 195 -15.35 -18.69 1.49
C ASP A 195 -16.31 -19.90 1.39
N GLU A 196 -17.06 -20.06 0.29
CA GLU A 196 -17.58 -21.41 -0.07
C GLU A 196 -16.41 -22.27 -0.59
N PRO A 197 -16.22 -23.50 -0.09
CA PRO A 197 -14.95 -24.19 -0.25
C PRO A 197 -14.85 -24.79 -1.65
N ILE A 198 -13.89 -24.30 -2.45
CA ILE A 198 -13.35 -25.07 -3.57
C ILE A 198 -11.85 -25.26 -3.35
N TYR A 199 -11.51 -26.48 -2.93
CA TYR A 199 -10.16 -27.00 -2.99
C TYR A 199 -9.62 -26.89 -4.43
N GLY A 200 -8.48 -26.22 -4.57
CA GLY A 200 -7.55 -26.50 -5.68
C GLY A 200 -7.28 -25.35 -6.64
N THR A 201 -6.11 -24.76 -6.44
CA THR A 201 -5.18 -24.39 -7.51
C THR A 201 -5.46 -23.07 -8.26
N PHE A 202 -4.56 -22.11 -7.99
CA PHE A 202 -3.91 -21.20 -8.93
C PHE A 202 -4.63 -20.82 -10.24
N CYS A 203 -4.67 -19.50 -10.46
CA CYS A 203 -4.97 -18.84 -11.73
C CYS A 203 -6.44 -18.81 -12.13
N ARG A 204 -7.13 -17.76 -11.68
CA ARG A 204 -7.84 -16.84 -12.58
C ARG A 204 -8.15 -15.57 -11.80
N ASN A 205 -7.52 -14.48 -12.23
CA ASN A 205 -7.98 -13.13 -11.97
C ASN A 205 -9.49 -13.10 -12.15
N THR A 206 -10.24 -12.99 -11.05
CA THR A 206 -11.66 -12.72 -11.12
C THR A 206 -11.76 -11.27 -11.57
N SER A 207 -11.93 -11.10 -12.88
CA SER A 207 -12.50 -9.89 -13.46
C SER A 207 -13.64 -9.45 -12.57
N SER A 208 -13.65 -8.16 -12.18
CA SER A 208 -14.81 -7.50 -11.58
C SER A 208 -16.08 -8.02 -12.25
N PRO A 209 -17.17 -8.32 -11.51
CA PRO A 209 -18.35 -8.90 -12.12
C PRO A 209 -18.88 -7.93 -13.19
N THR A 210 -18.67 -8.28 -14.46
CA THR A 210 -19.13 -7.50 -15.61
C THR A 210 -20.63 -7.75 -15.72
N HIS A 211 -21.42 -6.78 -15.30
CA HIS A 211 -22.87 -6.81 -15.47
C HIS A 211 -23.20 -6.17 -16.81
N SER A 212 -23.78 -6.94 -17.72
CA SER A 212 -24.27 -6.43 -19.01
C SER A 212 -25.75 -6.08 -18.86
N LEU A 213 -26.10 -4.82 -19.13
CA LEU A 213 -27.47 -4.33 -19.15
C LEU A 213 -27.92 -4.11 -20.60
N TYR A 214 -29.05 -4.70 -20.98
CA TYR A 214 -29.69 -4.45 -22.28
C TYR A 214 -31.02 -3.73 -22.05
N VAL A 215 -31.12 -2.49 -22.52
CA VAL A 215 -32.33 -1.68 -22.42
C VAL A 215 -32.84 -1.41 -23.83
N PHE A 216 -34.12 -1.69 -24.06
CA PHE A 216 -34.76 -1.48 -25.35
C PHE A 216 -36.11 -0.80 -25.15
N VAL A 217 -36.22 0.46 -25.62
CA VAL A 217 -37.47 1.22 -25.59
C VAL A 217 -38.28 0.86 -26.84
N ARG A 218 -39.44 0.22 -26.62
CA ARG A 218 -40.33 -0.23 -27.71
C ARG A 218 -41.32 0.83 -28.17
N ASN A 219 -41.82 1.65 -27.25
CA ASN A 219 -42.79 2.68 -27.55
C ASN A 219 -42.62 3.83 -26.56
N PHE A 220 -42.55 5.04 -27.08
CA PHE A 220 -42.53 6.28 -26.31
C PHE A 220 -43.58 7.21 -26.92
N VAL A 221 -44.62 7.53 -26.16
CA VAL A 221 -45.70 8.42 -26.62
C VAL A 221 -45.63 9.70 -25.78
N CYS A 222 -45.23 10.80 -26.41
CA CYS A 222 -45.23 12.12 -25.79
C CYS A 222 -45.90 13.12 -26.74
N LYS A 223 -46.81 13.95 -26.20
CA LYS A 223 -47.45 15.03 -26.97
C LYS A 223 -46.62 16.29 -26.82
N ILE A 224 -45.58 16.41 -27.64
CA ILE A 224 -44.75 17.61 -27.72
C ILE A 224 -45.22 18.41 -28.94
N GLY A 225 -45.47 19.71 -28.75
CA GLY A 225 -45.93 20.62 -29.82
C GLY A 225 -44.79 21.19 -30.66
N GLU A 226 -43.57 20.69 -30.46
CA GLU A 226 -42.30 21.15 -31.03
C GLU A 226 -41.44 19.92 -31.40
N ASP A 227 -40.40 20.13 -32.21
CA ASP A 227 -39.42 19.09 -32.54
C ASP A 227 -38.66 18.67 -31.28
N ALA A 228 -38.57 17.36 -31.03
CA ALA A 228 -37.97 16.81 -29.82
C ALA A 228 -37.14 15.56 -30.10
N GLU A 229 -36.08 15.41 -29.33
CA GLU A 229 -35.18 14.25 -29.34
C GLU A 229 -35.28 13.50 -28.00
N LEU A 230 -35.21 12.17 -28.05
CA LEU A 230 -35.23 11.31 -26.88
C LEU A 230 -33.80 10.81 -26.61
N PHE A 231 -33.29 11.13 -25.42
CA PHE A 231 -32.00 10.62 -24.93
C PHE A 231 -32.20 9.67 -23.76
N MET A 232 -31.36 8.65 -23.67
CA MET A 232 -31.34 7.69 -22.58
C MET A 232 -29.95 7.63 -21.94
N SER A 233 -29.93 7.65 -20.61
CA SER A 233 -28.70 7.46 -19.86
C SER A 233 -28.96 6.79 -18.51
N LEU A 234 -27.93 6.14 -17.98
CA LEU A 234 -27.93 5.52 -16.66
C LEU A 234 -27.57 6.58 -15.62
N TYR A 235 -28.35 6.67 -14.54
CA TYR A 235 -28.18 7.67 -13.49
C TYR A 235 -27.91 7.00 -12.13
N ASP A 236 -26.90 7.48 -11.40
CA ASP A 236 -26.61 7.08 -10.03
C ASP A 236 -27.29 8.05 -9.04
N PRO A 237 -28.36 7.64 -8.34
CA PRO A 237 -29.10 8.50 -7.42
C PRO A 237 -28.35 8.84 -6.14
N HIS A 238 -27.30 8.09 -5.77
CA HIS A 238 -26.49 8.38 -4.59
C HIS A 238 -25.42 9.42 -4.89
N LYS A 239 -24.86 9.39 -6.10
CA LYS A 239 -23.84 10.34 -6.55
C LYS A 239 -24.42 11.56 -7.26
N HIS A 240 -25.71 11.51 -7.59
CA HIS A 240 -26.41 12.52 -8.38
C HIS A 240 -25.78 12.79 -9.75
N THR A 241 -25.19 11.78 -10.39
CA THR A 241 -24.49 11.91 -11.68
C THR A 241 -24.94 10.87 -12.70
N VAL A 242 -24.80 11.22 -13.97
CA VAL A 242 -25.01 10.30 -15.10
C VAL A 242 -23.75 9.44 -15.27
N ILE A 243 -23.92 8.12 -15.35
CA ILE A 243 -22.84 7.13 -15.41
C ILE A 243 -22.68 6.49 -16.79
N SER A 244 -23.56 6.77 -17.74
CA SER A 244 -23.41 6.36 -19.15
C SER A 244 -23.38 7.57 -20.08
N GLU A 245 -22.92 7.35 -21.31
CA GLU A 245 -23.12 8.31 -22.40
C GLU A 245 -24.63 8.48 -22.68
N ASN A 246 -24.99 9.60 -23.30
CA ASN A 246 -26.36 9.85 -23.76
C ASN A 246 -26.55 9.14 -25.10
N TYR A 247 -27.43 8.13 -25.13
CA TYR A 247 -27.80 7.37 -26.33
C TYR A 247 -29.18 7.75 -26.85
#